data_AF-A0A3R6WAD9-F1
#
_entry.id   AF-A0A3R6WAD9-F1
#
_cell.length_a   1.000
_cell.length_b   1.000
_cell.length_c   1.000
_cell.angle_alpha   90.00
_cell.angle_beta   90.00
_cell.angle_gamma   90.00
#
_symmetry.space_group_name_H-M   'P 1'
#
loop_
_entity.id
_entity.type
_entity.pdbx_description
1 polymer ?
#
loop_
_entity_poly.entity_id
_entity_poly.type
_entity_poly.pdbx_seq_one_letter_code
_entity_poly.pdbx_strand_id
1 'polypeptide(L)'
;MRLTRKQTICNIPILKIRDYFDHIRPAKISPDMIREHFELNQEQTDELIQELLNNEYIEPSEGKYQLTIKGHALCVARYTSPLNKAKADKLFKEFMERVEEVNTNEYYLYKVSKIVLFGSYIDPEKTDYSDIDIAFELSPKIKNHKEFDRLNDLRLAEAEAAGKTFTSFIDQIGYTERVVILKLKNKSRYISLHRMDDAILKITKTKQVYP
;
A
#
# COMPACT_ATOMS: atom_id res chain seq x y z
N MET A 1 -3.21 -4.32 8.46
CA MET A 1 -4.12 -3.84 9.54
C MET A 1 -4.38 -2.35 9.34
N ARG A 2 -5.62 -1.90 9.58
CA ARG A 2 -6.04 -0.49 9.51
C ARG A 2 -6.33 0.01 10.93
N LEU A 3 -5.76 1.15 11.29
CA LEU A 3 -5.99 1.78 12.60
C LEU A 3 -6.97 2.93 12.44
N THR A 4 -7.92 3.05 13.36
CA THR A 4 -8.80 4.22 13.45
C THR A 4 -8.25 5.20 14.50
N ARG A 5 -8.48 6.50 14.28
CA ARG A 5 -7.96 7.57 15.18
C ARG A 5 -8.53 7.51 16.59
N LYS A 6 -9.67 6.83 16.77
CA LYS A 6 -10.38 6.68 18.05
C LYS A 6 -10.09 5.34 18.74
N GLN A 7 -9.34 4.45 18.08
CA GLN A 7 -9.05 3.14 18.66
C GLN A 7 -8.07 3.29 19.82
N THR A 8 -8.42 2.69 20.94
CA THR A 8 -7.65 2.70 22.18
C THR A 8 -7.51 1.28 22.73
N ILE A 9 -6.45 1.05 23.51
CA ILE A 9 -6.26 -0.13 24.35
C ILE A 9 -5.96 0.42 25.75
N CYS A 10 -6.75 0.05 26.76
CA CYS A 10 -6.65 0.61 28.13
C CYS A 10 -6.60 2.15 28.15
N ASN A 11 -7.48 2.82 27.40
CA ASN A 11 -7.51 4.28 27.19
C ASN A 11 -6.25 4.91 26.55
N ILE A 12 -5.27 4.12 26.14
CA ILE A 12 -4.11 4.58 25.39
C ILE A 12 -4.44 4.54 23.90
N PRO A 13 -4.26 5.65 23.15
CA PRO A 13 -4.43 5.65 21.71
C PRO A 13 -3.55 4.57 21.07
N ILE A 14 -4.14 3.73 20.20
CA ILE A 14 -3.41 2.61 19.58
C ILE A 14 -2.21 3.08 18.74
N LEU A 15 -2.20 4.34 18.32
CA LEU A 15 -1.05 4.98 17.66
C LEU A 15 0.14 5.14 18.61
N LYS A 16 -0.07 5.50 19.87
CA LYS A 16 1.05 5.57 20.83
C LYS A 16 1.63 4.17 21.09
N ILE A 17 0.78 3.16 21.15
CA ILE A 17 1.21 1.74 21.28
C ILE A 17 2.00 1.30 20.05
N ARG A 18 1.50 1.64 18.85
CA ARG A 18 2.21 1.40 17.59
C ARG A 18 3.60 2.05 17.59
N ASP A 19 3.66 3.33 17.95
CA ASP A 19 4.89 4.12 17.93
C ASP A 19 5.90 3.59 18.94
N TYR A 20 5.43 3.20 20.13
CA TYR A 20 6.23 2.48 21.12
C TYR A 20 6.79 1.17 20.56
N PHE A 21 5.94 0.31 19.98
CA PHE A 21 6.37 -0.94 19.37
C PHE A 21 7.37 -0.74 18.23
N ASP A 22 7.25 0.34 17.46
CA ASP A 22 8.18 0.65 16.37
C ASP A 22 9.54 1.10 16.93
N HIS A 23 9.50 1.92 17.99
CA HIS A 23 10.69 2.45 18.66
C HIS A 23 11.53 1.36 19.32
N ILE A 24 10.90 0.36 19.93
CA ILE A 24 11.63 -0.69 20.66
C ILE A 24 12.15 -1.81 19.77
N ARG A 25 11.75 -1.92 18.50
CA ARG A 25 12.21 -3.03 17.65
C ARG A 25 13.72 -2.98 17.41
N PRO A 26 14.44 -4.12 17.50
CA PRO A 26 13.97 -5.49 17.71
C PRO A 26 13.97 -5.98 19.18
N ALA A 27 14.06 -5.07 20.16
CA ALA A 27 14.12 -5.41 21.57
C ALA A 27 12.81 -6.02 22.12
N LYS A 28 12.95 -6.78 23.21
CA LYS A 28 11.83 -7.36 23.97
C LYS A 28 11.17 -6.29 24.84
N ILE A 29 9.86 -6.41 25.01
CA ILE A 29 9.04 -5.55 25.85
C ILE A 29 9.16 -6.01 27.30
N SER A 30 9.57 -5.12 28.21
CA SER A 30 9.44 -5.33 29.65
C SER A 30 8.27 -4.53 30.25
N PRO A 31 7.65 -5.02 31.34
CA PRO A 31 6.65 -4.25 32.07
C PRO A 31 7.15 -2.89 32.54
N ASP A 32 8.40 -2.81 33.02
CA ASP A 32 8.99 -1.56 33.48
C ASP A 32 9.12 -0.52 32.35
N MET A 33 9.52 -0.95 31.15
CA MET A 33 9.61 -0.06 29.97
C MET A 33 8.25 0.47 29.55
N ILE A 34 7.20 -0.37 29.58
CA ILE A 34 5.82 0.06 29.32
C ILE A 34 5.38 1.07 30.36
N ARG A 35 5.60 0.76 31.65
CA ARG A 35 5.20 1.61 32.78
C ARG A 35 5.80 3.00 32.66
N GLU A 36 7.09 3.08 32.39
CA GLU A 36 7.82 4.35 32.21
C GLU A 36 7.37 5.10 30.96
N HIS A 37 7.24 4.43 29.81
CA HIS A 37 6.90 5.08 28.55
C HIS A 37 5.49 5.67 28.53
N PHE A 38 4.54 5.00 29.17
CA PHE A 38 3.14 5.42 29.20
C PHE A 38 2.73 6.11 30.51
N GLU A 39 3.67 6.33 31.43
CA GLU A 39 3.45 6.97 32.74
C GLU A 39 2.32 6.27 33.54
N LEU A 40 2.34 4.94 33.56
CA LEU A 40 1.31 4.11 34.19
C LEU A 40 1.69 3.72 35.62
N ASN A 41 0.68 3.38 36.43
CA ASN A 41 0.92 2.65 37.68
C ASN A 41 1.03 1.13 37.42
N GLN A 42 1.28 0.34 38.47
CA GLN A 42 1.46 -1.11 38.35
C GLN A 42 0.20 -1.81 37.82
N GLU A 43 -0.97 -1.50 38.37
CA GLU A 43 -2.25 -2.10 37.97
C GLU A 43 -2.60 -1.81 36.50
N GLN A 44 -2.44 -0.57 36.07
CA GLN A 44 -2.63 -0.14 34.68
C GLN A 44 -1.62 -0.80 33.73
N THR A 45 -0.39 -1.01 34.18
CA THR A 45 0.63 -1.71 33.40
C THR A 45 0.24 -3.17 33.18
N ASP A 46 -0.20 -3.84 34.24
CA ASP A 46 -0.62 -5.23 34.19
C ASP A 46 -1.88 -5.39 33.32
N GLU A 47 -2.87 -4.50 33.44
CA GLU A 47 -4.03 -4.46 32.56
C GLU A 47 -3.64 -4.29 31.09
N LEU A 48 -2.75 -3.34 30.77
CA LEU A 48 -2.30 -3.11 29.40
C LEU A 48 -1.59 -4.34 28.83
N ILE A 49 -0.73 -4.99 29.60
CA ILE A 49 -0.04 -6.21 29.17
C ILE A 49 -1.04 -7.33 28.92
N GLN A 50 -2.00 -7.53 29.80
CA GLN A 50 -3.06 -8.53 29.61
C GLN A 50 -3.88 -8.25 28.35
N GLU A 51 -4.26 -6.99 28.12
CA GLU A 51 -5.02 -6.64 26.92
C GLU A 51 -4.19 -6.83 25.63
N LEU A 52 -2.90 -6.51 25.66
CA LEU A 52 -1.99 -6.77 24.53
C LEU A 52 -1.80 -8.27 24.25
N LEU A 53 -1.76 -9.10 25.29
CA LEU A 53 -1.72 -10.57 25.18
C LEU A 53 -3.03 -11.12 24.61
N ASN A 54 -4.18 -10.71 25.17
CA ASN A 54 -5.51 -11.14 24.76
C ASN A 54 -5.80 -10.76 23.30
N ASN A 55 -5.28 -9.62 22.84
CA ASN A 55 -5.38 -9.20 21.46
C ASN A 55 -4.27 -9.75 20.57
N GLU A 56 -3.43 -10.66 21.07
CA GLU A 56 -2.34 -11.32 20.34
C GLU A 56 -1.34 -10.33 19.72
N TYR A 57 -1.14 -9.14 20.30
CA TYR A 57 -0.11 -8.21 19.82
C TYR A 57 1.28 -8.59 20.33
N ILE A 58 1.35 -9.17 21.52
CA ILE A 58 2.58 -9.61 22.17
C ILE A 58 2.42 -11.07 22.63
N GLU A 59 3.54 -11.74 22.85
CA GLU A 59 3.59 -13.09 23.40
C GLU A 59 4.76 -13.24 24.39
N PRO A 60 4.67 -14.13 25.39
CA PRO A 60 5.76 -14.35 26.34
C PRO A 60 7.04 -14.84 25.66
N SER A 61 8.20 -14.29 26.05
CA SER A 61 9.51 -14.68 25.51
C SER A 61 10.62 -14.38 26.51
N GLU A 62 11.32 -15.42 26.99
CA GLU A 62 12.43 -15.35 27.94
C GLU A 62 12.19 -14.42 29.14
N GLY A 63 11.06 -14.60 29.84
CA GLY A 63 10.72 -13.81 31.03
C GLY A 63 10.32 -12.35 30.74
N LYS A 64 10.15 -12.00 29.46
CA LYS A 64 9.62 -10.72 28.96
C LYS A 64 8.54 -11.00 27.91
N TYR A 65 8.30 -10.07 27.00
CA TYR A 65 7.39 -10.23 25.88
C TYR A 65 8.05 -9.86 24.55
N GLN A 66 7.63 -10.48 23.46
CA GLN A 66 8.01 -10.14 22.10
C GLN A 66 6.78 -9.85 21.24
N LEU A 67 6.97 -9.17 20.11
CA LEU A 67 5.87 -8.91 19.17
C LEU A 67 5.51 -10.20 18.42
N THR A 68 4.21 -10.48 18.32
CA THR A 68 3.70 -11.52 17.42
C THR A 68 3.71 -11.03 15.96
N ILE A 69 3.26 -11.86 15.02
CA ILE A 69 2.99 -11.41 13.63
C ILE A 69 2.01 -10.22 13.59
N LYS A 70 0.98 -10.23 14.46
CA LYS A 70 -0.02 -9.15 14.54
C LYS A 70 0.56 -7.89 15.17
N GLY A 71 1.39 -8.01 16.20
CA GLY A 71 2.20 -6.92 16.73
C GLY A 71 3.16 -6.35 15.67
N HIS A 72 3.76 -7.23 14.87
CA HIS A 72 4.60 -6.84 13.75
C HIS A 72 3.82 -6.03 12.69
N ALA A 73 2.61 -6.49 12.36
CA ALA A 73 1.67 -5.80 11.48
C ALA A 73 1.19 -4.45 12.03
N LEU A 74 1.20 -4.25 13.36
CA LEU A 74 0.78 -2.98 13.98
C LEU A 74 1.72 -1.84 13.60
N CYS A 75 3.04 -2.00 13.71
CA CYS A 75 3.95 -0.87 13.43
C CYS A 75 3.96 -0.44 11.96
N VAL A 76 3.69 -1.37 11.04
CA VAL A 76 3.54 -1.02 9.62
C VAL A 76 2.15 -0.49 9.27
N ALA A 77 1.20 -0.50 10.22
CA ALA A 77 -0.16 -0.04 9.99
C ALA A 77 -0.18 1.49 9.79
N ARG A 78 -0.80 1.90 8.68
CA ARG A 78 -0.94 3.31 8.29
C ARG A 78 -2.30 3.85 8.70
N TYR A 79 -2.33 5.11 9.15
CA TYR A 79 -3.58 5.84 9.35
C TYR A 79 -4.15 6.24 7.99
N THR A 80 -5.04 5.43 7.43
CA THR A 80 -5.82 5.79 6.24
C THR A 80 -7.21 6.19 6.71
N SER A 81 -7.57 7.48 6.62
CA SER A 81 -8.93 7.93 6.90
C SER A 81 -9.92 7.09 6.10
N PRO A 82 -11.06 6.68 6.68
CA PRO A 82 -12.05 5.86 5.99
C PRO A 82 -12.32 6.40 4.59
N LEU A 83 -12.09 5.56 3.59
CA LEU A 83 -12.50 5.87 2.24
C LEU A 83 -13.99 5.51 2.15
N ASN A 84 -14.86 6.52 2.24
CA ASN A 84 -16.28 6.30 1.97
C ASN A 84 -16.50 6.08 0.46
N LYS A 85 -17.68 5.57 0.11
CA LYS A 85 -18.02 5.27 -1.30
C LYS A 85 -17.84 6.46 -2.23
N ALA A 86 -18.36 7.63 -1.86
CA ALA A 86 -18.28 8.81 -2.71
C ALA A 86 -16.83 9.20 -3.04
N LYS A 87 -15.92 9.13 -2.05
CA LYS A 87 -14.50 9.40 -2.26
C LYS A 87 -13.81 8.29 -3.05
N ALA A 88 -14.17 7.02 -2.83
CA ALA A 88 -13.66 5.90 -3.61
C ALA A 88 -14.03 6.03 -5.09
N ASP A 89 -15.30 6.30 -5.37
CA ASP A 89 -15.82 6.47 -6.73
C ASP A 89 -15.16 7.66 -7.44
N LYS A 90 -14.96 8.78 -6.73
CA LYS A 90 -14.20 9.91 -7.26
C LYS A 90 -12.77 9.52 -7.63
N LEU A 91 -12.05 8.83 -6.73
CA LEU A 91 -10.67 8.40 -6.99
C LEU A 91 -10.59 7.40 -8.15
N PHE A 92 -11.57 6.49 -8.27
CA PHE A 92 -11.63 5.55 -9.38
C PHE A 92 -11.92 6.26 -10.70
N LYS A 93 -12.83 7.24 -10.71
CA LYS A 93 -13.08 8.08 -11.89
C LYS A 93 -11.81 8.80 -12.35
N GLU A 94 -11.13 9.48 -11.44
CA GLU A 94 -9.86 10.16 -11.74
C GLU A 94 -8.78 9.18 -12.21
N PHE A 95 -8.79 7.95 -11.71
CA PHE A 95 -7.91 6.88 -12.21
C PHE A 95 -8.22 6.54 -13.67
N MET A 96 -9.49 6.36 -14.03
CA MET A 96 -9.90 6.09 -15.41
C MET A 96 -9.59 7.26 -16.36
N GLU A 97 -9.65 8.51 -15.90
CA GLU A 97 -9.22 9.67 -16.67
C GLU A 97 -7.71 9.59 -17.01
N ARG A 98 -6.87 9.15 -16.06
CA ARG A 98 -5.44 8.93 -16.30
C ARG A 98 -5.17 7.75 -17.23
N VAL A 99 -6.01 6.72 -17.19
CA VAL A 99 -5.95 5.59 -18.13
C VAL A 99 -6.17 6.10 -19.55
N GLU A 100 -7.19 6.93 -19.76
CA GLU A 100 -7.47 7.53 -21.06
C GLU A 100 -6.34 8.45 -21.53
N GLU A 101 -5.81 9.29 -20.65
CA GLU A 101 -4.65 10.15 -20.93
C GLU A 101 -3.43 9.31 -21.36
N VAL A 102 -3.10 8.24 -20.61
CA VAL A 102 -1.99 7.35 -20.96
C VAL A 102 -2.23 6.70 -22.32
N ASN A 103 -3.44 6.24 -22.59
CA ASN A 103 -3.75 5.51 -23.81
C ASN A 103 -3.71 6.40 -25.05
N THR A 104 -4.09 7.68 -24.93
CA THR A 104 -4.14 8.65 -26.04
C THR A 104 -2.86 9.45 -26.24
N ASN A 105 -2.01 9.59 -25.21
CA ASN A 105 -0.80 10.39 -25.29
C ASN A 105 0.40 9.58 -25.83
N GLU A 106 0.95 9.99 -26.98
CA GLU A 106 2.10 9.38 -27.66
C GLU A 106 3.42 9.47 -26.87
N TYR A 107 3.48 10.28 -25.81
CA TYR A 107 4.61 10.27 -24.89
C TYR A 107 4.80 8.89 -24.24
N TYR A 108 3.70 8.22 -23.88
CA TYR A 108 3.73 6.91 -23.24
C TYR A 108 3.83 5.79 -24.28
N LEU A 109 4.89 4.99 -24.19
CA LEU A 109 5.11 3.85 -25.11
C LEU A 109 4.23 2.64 -24.80
N TYR A 110 3.66 2.59 -23.60
CA TYR A 110 2.71 1.57 -23.17
C TYR A 110 1.32 2.17 -23.02
N LYS A 111 0.31 1.35 -23.26
CA LYS A 111 -1.10 1.62 -22.96
C LYS A 111 -1.63 0.62 -21.96
N VAL A 112 -2.63 1.03 -21.19
CA VAL A 112 -3.44 0.12 -20.39
C VAL A 112 -4.36 -0.63 -21.33
N SER A 113 -4.27 -1.95 -21.30
CA SER A 113 -5.02 -2.86 -22.17
C SER A 113 -5.92 -3.81 -21.42
N LYS A 114 -6.04 -3.66 -20.08
CA LYS A 114 -7.03 -4.33 -19.25
C LYS A 114 -7.05 -3.74 -17.85
N ILE A 115 -8.24 -3.62 -17.25
CA ILE A 115 -8.41 -3.27 -15.83
C ILE A 115 -9.42 -4.18 -15.17
N VAL A 116 -9.01 -4.75 -14.05
CA VAL A 116 -9.82 -5.61 -13.18
C VAL A 116 -9.81 -5.04 -11.78
N LEU A 117 -11.00 -4.76 -11.24
CA LEU A 117 -11.19 -4.40 -9.84
C LEU A 117 -11.38 -5.66 -8.99
N PHE A 118 -10.90 -5.62 -7.76
CA PHE A 118 -11.14 -6.66 -6.77
C PHE A 118 -11.20 -6.08 -5.35
N GLY A 119 -11.34 -6.96 -4.36
CA GLY A 119 -11.33 -6.58 -2.96
C GLY A 119 -12.57 -5.79 -2.53
N SER A 120 -12.41 -4.98 -1.49
CA SER A 120 -13.55 -4.36 -0.78
C SER A 120 -14.37 -3.42 -1.67
N TYR A 121 -13.76 -2.74 -2.63
CA TYR A 121 -14.42 -1.71 -3.44
C TYR A 121 -15.56 -2.21 -4.33
N ILE A 122 -15.51 -3.49 -4.75
CA ILE A 122 -16.54 -4.11 -5.60
C ILE A 122 -17.61 -4.87 -4.80
N ASP A 123 -17.49 -4.91 -3.47
CA ASP A 123 -18.46 -5.53 -2.58
C ASP A 123 -19.59 -4.53 -2.28
N PRO A 124 -20.86 -4.82 -2.69
CA PRO A 124 -21.98 -3.91 -2.48
C PRO A 124 -22.36 -3.76 -1.00
N GLU A 125 -22.02 -4.72 -0.15
CA GLU A 125 -22.36 -4.70 1.28
C GLU A 125 -21.38 -3.85 2.10
N LYS A 126 -20.22 -3.48 1.51
CA LYS A 126 -19.20 -2.67 2.18
C LYS A 126 -19.51 -1.19 2.02
N THR A 127 -19.46 -0.46 3.15
CA THR A 127 -19.66 1.00 3.19
C THR A 127 -18.39 1.76 3.54
N ASP A 128 -17.34 1.07 3.98
CA ASP A 128 -16.01 1.61 4.24
C ASP A 128 -14.92 0.82 3.51
N TYR A 129 -14.06 1.53 2.78
CA TYR A 129 -12.99 0.96 1.98
C TYR A 129 -11.63 1.34 2.59
N SER A 130 -10.67 0.40 2.55
CA SER A 130 -9.26 0.71 2.86
C SER A 130 -8.59 1.44 1.71
N ASP A 131 -8.82 0.92 0.51
CA ASP A 131 -8.22 1.26 -0.77
C ASP A 131 -9.04 0.64 -1.90
N ILE A 132 -8.64 0.97 -3.13
CA ILE A 132 -9.21 0.47 -4.37
C ILE A 132 -8.16 -0.46 -4.96
N ASP A 133 -8.44 -1.75 -4.92
CA ASP A 133 -7.55 -2.78 -5.48
C ASP A 133 -7.81 -2.92 -6.98
N ILE A 134 -6.77 -2.60 -7.76
CA ILE A 134 -6.82 -2.56 -9.22
C ILE A 134 -5.71 -3.45 -9.77
N ALA A 135 -6.10 -4.50 -10.48
CA ALA A 135 -5.20 -5.23 -11.36
C ALA A 135 -5.22 -4.61 -12.76
N PHE A 136 -4.05 -4.47 -13.37
CA PHE A 136 -3.88 -3.85 -14.67
C PHE A 136 -2.97 -4.66 -15.59
N GLU A 137 -3.23 -4.55 -16.88
CA GLU A 137 -2.36 -5.06 -17.94
C GLU A 137 -1.88 -3.90 -18.80
N LEU A 138 -0.60 -3.92 -19.15
CA LEU A 138 -0.01 -2.98 -20.09
C LEU A 138 0.39 -3.71 -21.37
N SER A 139 0.21 -3.05 -22.50
CA SER A 139 0.74 -3.52 -23.79
C SER A 139 1.52 -2.39 -24.47
N PRO A 140 2.57 -2.72 -25.23
CA PRO A 140 3.25 -1.73 -26.08
C PRO A 140 2.26 -1.14 -27.09
N LYS A 141 2.33 0.18 -27.30
CA LYS A 141 1.59 0.84 -28.38
C LYS A 141 2.22 0.54 -29.75
N ILE A 142 3.53 0.33 -29.77
CA ILE A 142 4.32 0.15 -30.99
C ILE A 142 4.72 -1.32 -31.12
N LYS A 143 4.30 -1.96 -32.22
CA LYS A 143 4.62 -3.38 -32.49
C LYS A 143 6.00 -3.57 -33.11
N ASN A 144 6.50 -2.58 -33.83
CA ASN A 144 7.83 -2.64 -34.44
C ASN A 144 8.90 -2.46 -33.35
N HIS A 145 9.69 -3.51 -33.09
CA HIS A 145 10.72 -3.48 -32.06
C HIS A 145 11.79 -2.41 -32.28
N LYS A 146 12.26 -2.21 -33.52
CA LYS A 146 13.29 -1.20 -33.79
C LYS A 146 12.80 0.22 -33.49
N GLU A 147 11.56 0.51 -33.85
CA GLU A 147 10.97 1.82 -33.57
C GLU A 147 10.66 2.01 -32.08
N PHE A 148 10.22 0.94 -31.40
CA PHE A 148 10.04 0.95 -29.96
C PHE A 148 11.36 1.24 -29.23
N ASP A 149 12.43 0.53 -29.58
CA ASP A 149 13.76 0.70 -28.97
C ASP A 149 14.27 2.12 -29.17
N ARG A 150 14.16 2.66 -30.40
CA ARG A 150 14.54 4.04 -30.72
C ARG A 150 13.82 5.07 -29.86
N LEU A 151 12.52 4.90 -29.67
CA LEU A 151 11.72 5.81 -28.83
C LEU A 151 11.98 5.60 -27.34
N ASN A 152 12.28 4.37 -26.92
CA ASN A 152 12.66 4.07 -25.56
C ASN A 152 13.99 4.77 -25.21
N ASP A 153 14.99 4.69 -26.09
CA ASP A 153 16.27 5.40 -25.94
C ASP A 153 16.08 6.92 -25.88
N LEU A 154 15.18 7.45 -26.71
CA LEU A 154 14.82 8.88 -26.66
C LEU A 154 14.22 9.26 -25.29
N ARG A 155 13.28 8.47 -24.75
CA ARG A 155 12.68 8.71 -23.43
C ARG A 155 13.70 8.62 -22.30
N LEU A 156 14.67 7.71 -22.40
CA LEU A 156 15.76 7.60 -21.44
C LEU A 156 16.65 8.84 -21.48
N ALA A 157 17.07 9.28 -22.66
CA ALA A 157 17.89 10.49 -22.82
C ALA A 157 17.17 11.76 -22.33
N GLU A 158 15.88 11.91 -22.61
CA GLU A 158 15.05 13.02 -22.07
C GLU A 158 15.02 12.99 -20.53
N ALA A 159 14.90 11.81 -19.93
CA ALA A 159 14.87 11.66 -18.47
C ALA A 159 16.23 11.98 -17.82
N GLU A 160 17.33 11.53 -18.43
CA GLU A 160 18.69 11.85 -17.98
C GLU A 160 18.96 13.36 -18.06
N ALA A 161 18.55 14.01 -19.16
CA ALA A 161 18.64 15.46 -19.32
C ALA A 161 17.80 16.22 -18.26
N ALA A 162 16.69 15.62 -17.80
CA ALA A 162 15.88 16.14 -16.70
C ALA A 162 16.43 15.80 -15.30
N GLY A 163 17.63 15.22 -15.21
CA GLY A 163 18.34 14.92 -13.96
C GLY A 163 18.02 13.55 -13.36
N LYS A 164 17.34 12.66 -14.08
CA LYS A 164 17.13 11.29 -13.62
C LYS A 164 18.41 10.48 -13.78
N THR A 165 18.79 9.78 -12.72
CA THR A 165 19.85 8.76 -12.78
C THR A 165 19.25 7.36 -12.84
N PHE A 166 19.89 6.49 -13.62
CA PHE A 166 19.57 5.07 -13.71
C PHE A 166 20.67 4.27 -13.04
N THR A 167 20.30 3.45 -12.06
CA THR A 167 21.23 2.66 -11.25
C THR A 167 21.67 1.36 -11.94
N SER A 168 20.94 0.92 -12.97
CA SER A 168 21.23 -0.31 -13.69
C SER A 168 20.58 -0.32 -15.08
N PHE A 169 21.03 -1.24 -15.94
CA PHE A 169 20.39 -1.53 -17.22
C PHE A 169 18.93 -2.03 -17.06
N ILE A 170 18.63 -2.77 -15.99
CA ILE A 170 17.27 -3.22 -15.69
C ILE A 170 16.34 -2.03 -15.40
N ASP A 171 16.85 -1.00 -14.72
CA ASP A 171 16.09 0.23 -14.49
C ASP A 171 15.78 0.98 -15.78
N GLN A 172 16.67 0.91 -16.77
CA GLN A 172 16.49 1.53 -18.08
C GLN A 172 15.42 0.79 -18.90
N ILE A 173 15.51 -0.55 -19.00
CA ILE A 173 14.53 -1.36 -19.73
C ILE A 173 13.12 -1.15 -19.16
N GLY A 174 12.98 -1.17 -17.83
CA GLY A 174 11.69 -1.00 -17.18
C GLY A 174 11.19 0.44 -17.09
N TYR A 175 11.96 1.43 -17.55
CA TYR A 175 11.67 2.84 -17.26
C TYR A 175 10.36 3.32 -17.86
N THR A 176 10.17 3.11 -19.17
CA THR A 176 9.02 3.65 -19.91
C THR A 176 7.71 3.00 -19.47
N GLU A 177 7.74 1.72 -19.10
CA GLU A 177 6.62 1.05 -18.45
C GLU A 177 6.38 1.63 -17.04
N ARG A 178 7.44 1.83 -16.24
CA ARG A 178 7.32 2.38 -14.89
C ARG A 178 6.75 3.80 -14.87
N VAL A 179 7.06 4.62 -15.86
CA VAL A 179 6.48 5.96 -16.01
C VAL A 179 4.95 5.90 -16.12
N VAL A 180 4.40 4.91 -16.85
CA VAL A 180 2.95 4.67 -16.92
C VAL A 180 2.40 4.28 -15.55
N ILE A 181 3.04 3.32 -14.86
CA ILE A 181 2.58 2.87 -13.53
C ILE A 181 2.56 4.03 -12.53
N LEU A 182 3.60 4.87 -12.54
CA LEU A 182 3.70 6.05 -11.68
C LEU A 182 2.60 7.08 -11.99
N LYS A 183 2.31 7.31 -13.28
CA LYS A 183 1.20 8.18 -13.72
C LYS A 183 -0.14 7.63 -13.23
N LEU A 184 -0.42 6.35 -13.43
CA LEU A 184 -1.66 5.71 -13.00
C LEU A 184 -1.85 5.79 -11.48
N LYS A 185 -0.80 5.47 -10.71
CA LYS A 185 -0.80 5.52 -9.24
C LYS A 185 -0.98 6.95 -8.72
N ASN A 186 -0.40 7.94 -9.39
CA ASN A 186 -0.44 9.36 -9.01
C ASN A 186 -0.15 9.62 -7.51
N LYS A 187 0.80 8.86 -6.93
CA LYS A 187 1.12 8.86 -5.48
C LYS A 187 -0.10 8.63 -4.57
N SER A 188 -1.23 8.15 -5.09
CA SER A 188 -2.44 7.90 -4.34
C SER A 188 -2.20 6.73 -3.38
N ARG A 189 -2.35 7.01 -2.10
CA ARG A 189 -2.27 6.01 -1.02
C ARG A 189 -3.51 5.10 -0.93
N TYR A 190 -4.55 5.40 -1.69
CA TYR A 190 -5.85 4.73 -1.69
C TYR A 190 -6.07 3.86 -2.91
N ILE A 191 -5.13 3.84 -3.85
CA ILE A 191 -5.18 2.96 -5.03
C ILE A 191 -4.08 1.94 -4.84
N SER A 192 -4.37 0.65 -4.90
CA SER A 192 -3.41 -0.44 -4.86
C SER A 192 -3.34 -1.06 -6.25
N LEU A 193 -2.14 -1.12 -6.84
CA LEU A 193 -1.93 -1.56 -8.22
C LEU A 193 -1.27 -2.93 -8.21
N HIS A 194 -1.87 -3.86 -8.94
CA HIS A 194 -1.45 -5.25 -9.03
C HIS A 194 -1.25 -5.64 -10.50
N ARG A 195 -0.29 -6.51 -10.76
CA ARG A 195 -0.15 -7.14 -12.08
C ARG A 195 -1.21 -8.24 -12.24
N MET A 196 -1.56 -8.57 -13.49
CA MET A 196 -2.57 -9.60 -13.78
C MET A 196 -2.16 -11.02 -13.36
N ASP A 197 -0.88 -11.26 -13.10
CA ASP A 197 -0.34 -12.54 -12.62
C ASP A 197 -0.33 -12.66 -11.08
N ASP A 198 -0.81 -11.64 -10.35
CA ASP A 198 -0.91 -11.67 -8.91
C ASP A 198 -1.84 -12.81 -8.44
N ALA A 199 -1.32 -13.68 -7.59
CA ALA A 199 -2.03 -14.85 -7.08
C ALA A 199 -3.33 -14.49 -6.34
N ILE A 200 -3.43 -13.28 -5.78
CA ILE A 200 -4.65 -12.80 -5.11
C ILE A 200 -5.87 -12.84 -6.03
N LEU A 201 -5.68 -12.61 -7.34
CA LEU A 201 -6.75 -12.58 -8.33
C LEU A 201 -7.40 -13.95 -8.55
N LYS A 202 -6.73 -15.05 -8.17
CA LYS A 202 -7.26 -16.42 -8.28
C LYS A 202 -8.19 -16.79 -7.14
N ILE A 203 -8.09 -16.10 -6.01
CA ILE A 203 -8.81 -16.46 -4.77
C ILE A 203 -9.81 -15.38 -4.33
N THR A 204 -9.86 -14.26 -5.03
CA THR A 204 -10.76 -13.15 -4.74
C THR A 204 -11.81 -12.97 -5.83
N LYS A 205 -12.94 -12.36 -5.48
CA LYS A 205 -13.92 -11.93 -6.48
C LYS A 205 -13.33 -10.80 -7.29
N THR A 206 -13.49 -10.86 -8.60
CA THR A 206 -12.97 -9.86 -9.54
C THR A 206 -14.11 -9.29 -10.40
N LYS A 207 -13.91 -8.07 -10.89
CA LYS A 207 -14.78 -7.40 -11.85
C LYS A 207 -13.94 -6.69 -12.89
N GLN A 208 -13.95 -7.18 -14.14
CA GLN A 208 -13.33 -6.46 -15.24
C GLN A 208 -14.14 -5.19 -15.56
N VAL A 209 -13.45 -4.07 -15.71
CA VAL A 209 -14.06 -2.74 -15.95
C VAL A 209 -13.46 -2.01 -17.13
N TYR A 210 -12.34 -2.49 -17.67
CA TYR A 210 -11.74 -1.99 -18.91
C TYR A 210 -11.24 -3.17 -19.76
N PRO A 211 -11.44 -3.13 -21.09
CA PRO A 211 -10.97 -4.14 -22.02
C PRO A 211 -9.47 -4.33 -21.96
#